data_AF-A0A365TB13-F1
#
_entry.id   AF-A0A365TB13-F1
#
_cell.length_a   1.000
_cell.length_b   1.000
_cell.length_c   1.000
_cell.angle_alpha   90.00
_cell.angle_beta   90.00
_cell.angle_gamma   90.00
#
_symmetry.space_group_name_H-M   'P 1'
#
loop_
_entity.id
_entity.type
_entity.pdbx_description
1 polymer ?
#
loop_
_entity_poly.entity_id
_entity_poly.type
_entity_poly.pdbx_seq_one_letter_code
_entity_poly.pdbx_strand_id
1 'polypeptide(L)'
;MARGTSQGGLVDAIRYDLRRLHDGWMALYFPRQRTGEHSVLGKWTPQSTAGTVAYRSLGALGALVVGLLYPFVLFGFAIRYQTRRIDRTAASLGVLGVVVLSLVVWGALTAVAWRRFSDAGVIAVAASGGVATVAAVLAYLTSRFGGRFTTVLFAYPFGMTAIFLPPVVAALYSPALSEVVFPNSESIAVWLLDYVLTYRNVDEYLRSRYDLEGLAYVGMWFGIAVPVGWVVGFFVSLANLVRPESE
;
A
#
# COMPACT_ATOMS: atom_id res chain seq x y z
N MET A 1 -26.37 -8.79 38.01
CA MET A 1 -25.86 -9.93 37.22
C MET A 1 -24.63 -9.48 36.45
N ALA A 2 -23.46 -9.98 36.85
CA ALA A 2 -22.17 -9.62 36.26
C ALA A 2 -22.05 -10.21 34.85
N ARG A 3 -21.91 -9.35 33.82
CA ARG A 3 -21.42 -9.76 32.51
C ARG A 3 -19.89 -9.89 32.62
N GLY A 4 -19.40 -11.12 32.62
CA GLY A 4 -17.98 -11.43 32.72
C GLY A 4 -17.16 -10.76 31.63
N THR A 5 -16.24 -9.89 32.05
CA THR A 5 -15.32 -9.09 31.23
C THR A 5 -14.01 -9.82 30.92
N SER A 6 -14.05 -11.07 30.43
CA SER A 6 -12.81 -11.80 30.08
C SER A 6 -12.99 -12.93 29.05
N GLN A 7 -13.43 -12.60 27.83
CA GLN A 7 -13.23 -13.46 26.66
C GLN A 7 -12.57 -12.64 25.54
N GLY A 8 -11.33 -12.99 25.21
CA GLY A 8 -10.60 -12.45 24.04
C GLY A 8 -9.23 -11.86 24.38
N GLY A 9 -8.28 -12.70 24.80
CA GLY A 9 -6.88 -12.27 24.90
C GLY A 9 -6.25 -12.05 23.52
N LEU A 10 -5.11 -11.37 23.46
CA LEU A 10 -4.32 -11.20 22.23
C LEU A 10 -4.05 -12.55 21.54
N VAL A 11 -3.76 -13.59 22.32
CA VAL A 11 -3.49 -14.95 21.83
C VAL A 11 -4.72 -15.57 21.15
N ASP A 12 -5.91 -15.38 21.71
CA ASP A 12 -7.16 -15.86 21.10
C ASP A 12 -7.44 -15.16 19.78
N ALA A 13 -7.15 -13.86 19.73
CA ALA A 13 -7.28 -13.04 18.53
C ALA A 13 -6.31 -13.48 17.42
N ILE A 14 -5.04 -13.72 17.76
CA ILE A 14 -4.03 -14.27 16.83
C ILE A 14 -4.47 -15.66 16.34
N ARG A 15 -4.92 -16.52 17.25
CA ARG A 15 -5.38 -17.88 16.91
C ARG A 15 -6.57 -17.86 15.96
N TYR A 16 -7.51 -16.95 16.19
CA TYR A 16 -8.63 -16.72 15.29
C TYR A 16 -8.17 -16.31 13.89
N ASP A 17 -7.24 -15.35 13.80
CA ASP A 17 -6.73 -14.85 12.53
C ASP A 17 -6.00 -15.93 11.72
N LEU A 18 -5.12 -16.69 12.36
CA LEU A 18 -4.38 -17.79 11.75
C LEU A 18 -5.32 -18.88 11.21
N ARG A 19 -6.35 -19.24 11.99
CA ARG A 19 -7.36 -20.22 11.56
C ARG A 19 -8.12 -19.72 10.35
N ARG A 20 -8.53 -18.45 10.35
CA ARG A 20 -9.30 -17.87 9.24
C ARG A 20 -8.48 -17.77 7.95
N LEU A 21 -7.20 -17.45 8.05
CA LEU A 21 -6.27 -17.49 6.91
C LEU A 21 -6.09 -18.92 6.38
N HIS A 22 -5.90 -19.88 7.28
CA HIS A 22 -5.70 -21.29 6.92
C HIS A 22 -6.95 -21.91 6.29
N ASP A 23 -8.13 -21.65 6.85
CA ASP A 23 -9.41 -22.07 6.26
C ASP A 23 -9.61 -21.41 4.87
N GLY A 24 -9.17 -20.16 4.72
CA GLY A 24 -9.18 -19.45 3.44
C GLY A 24 -8.27 -20.08 2.38
N TRP A 25 -7.06 -20.49 2.78
CA TRP A 25 -6.13 -21.26 1.94
C TRP A 25 -6.73 -22.61 1.54
N MET A 26 -7.23 -23.37 2.53
CA MET A 26 -7.82 -24.68 2.29
C MET A 26 -9.06 -24.59 1.39
N ALA A 27 -9.83 -23.49 1.46
CA ALA A 27 -10.99 -23.28 0.61
C ALA A 27 -10.67 -23.08 -0.88
N LEU A 28 -9.42 -22.74 -1.25
CA LEU A 28 -8.99 -22.68 -2.65
C LEU A 28 -9.02 -24.06 -3.32
N TYR A 29 -8.75 -25.11 -2.55
CA TYR A 29 -8.68 -26.49 -3.03
C TYR A 29 -9.89 -27.33 -2.57
N PHE A 30 -10.50 -26.96 -1.44
CA PHE A 30 -11.61 -27.67 -0.81
C PHE A 30 -12.74 -26.68 -0.49
N PRO A 31 -13.66 -26.41 -1.44
CA PRO A 31 -14.61 -25.28 -1.35
C PRO A 31 -15.48 -25.21 -0.09
N ARG A 32 -15.77 -26.35 0.59
CA ARG A 32 -16.58 -26.39 1.82
C ARG A 32 -15.83 -25.96 3.09
N GLN A 33 -14.57 -25.56 3.01
CA GLN A 33 -13.77 -25.14 4.16
C GLN A 33 -14.11 -23.74 4.70
N ARG A 34 -14.60 -22.83 3.85
CA ARG A 34 -14.92 -21.45 4.23
C ARG A 34 -16.22 -21.31 5.03
N THR A 35 -17.11 -22.29 4.99
CA THR A 35 -18.50 -22.15 5.45
C THR A 35 -18.72 -22.53 6.93
N GLY A 36 -17.66 -22.47 7.74
CA GLY A 36 -17.50 -23.24 8.97
C GLY A 36 -18.29 -22.86 10.23
N GLU A 37 -19.15 -21.84 10.24
CA GLU A 37 -19.97 -21.53 11.44
C GLU A 37 -21.48 -21.69 11.23
N HIS A 38 -22.01 -21.54 10.00
CA HIS A 38 -23.45 -21.58 9.71
C HIS A 38 -23.82 -22.48 8.51
N SER A 39 -22.92 -23.37 8.08
CA SER A 39 -23.20 -24.36 7.02
C SER A 39 -23.86 -25.62 7.57
N VAL A 40 -25.01 -25.98 7.01
CA VAL A 40 -25.69 -27.26 7.29
C VAL A 40 -24.87 -28.47 6.80
N LEU A 41 -23.94 -28.28 5.85
CA LEU A 41 -23.20 -29.36 5.19
C LEU A 41 -21.84 -29.72 5.83
N GLY A 42 -21.43 -29.04 6.90
CA GLY A 42 -20.15 -29.28 7.58
C GLY A 42 -18.91 -28.97 6.72
N LYS A 43 -17.70 -29.12 7.31
CA LYS A 43 -16.42 -28.95 6.60
C LYS A 43 -16.12 -30.18 5.72
N TRP A 44 -15.33 -30.00 4.66
CA TRP A 44 -14.91 -31.10 3.78
C TRP A 44 -14.04 -32.11 4.55
N THR A 45 -14.33 -33.40 4.41
CA THR A 45 -13.54 -34.50 4.98
C THR A 45 -13.11 -35.47 3.88
N PRO A 46 -11.85 -35.93 3.88
CA PRO A 46 -11.38 -36.88 2.88
C PRO A 46 -12.08 -38.24 3.02
N GLN A 47 -12.54 -38.81 1.91
CA GLN A 47 -13.16 -40.14 1.85
C GLN A 47 -12.22 -41.22 1.27
N SER A 48 -11.03 -40.83 0.82
CA SER A 48 -10.03 -41.72 0.21
C SER A 48 -8.63 -41.47 0.79
N THR A 49 -7.75 -42.46 0.66
CA THR A 49 -6.35 -42.36 1.11
C THR A 49 -5.62 -41.23 0.37
N ALA A 50 -5.80 -41.13 -0.95
CA ALA A 50 -5.22 -40.05 -1.75
C ALA A 50 -5.75 -38.68 -1.33
N GLY A 51 -7.06 -38.56 -1.06
CA GLY A 51 -7.66 -37.32 -0.55
C GLY A 51 -7.12 -36.92 0.82
N THR A 52 -6.81 -37.90 1.68
CA THR A 52 -6.22 -37.66 3.00
C THR A 52 -4.80 -37.11 2.89
N VAL A 53 -3.99 -37.70 2.01
CA VAL A 53 -2.63 -37.21 1.73
C VAL A 53 -2.68 -35.79 1.18
N ALA A 54 -3.49 -35.54 0.14
CA ALA A 54 -3.63 -34.22 -0.45
C ALA A 54 -4.07 -33.16 0.58
N TYR A 55 -5.06 -33.48 1.41
CA TYR A 55 -5.55 -32.59 2.46
C TYR A 55 -4.47 -32.25 3.49
N ARG A 56 -3.68 -33.23 3.93
CA ARG A 56 -2.60 -33.00 4.90
C ARG A 56 -1.44 -32.22 4.29
N SER A 57 -1.03 -32.56 3.06
CA SER A 57 0.05 -31.86 2.35
C SER A 57 -0.32 -30.40 2.10
N LEU A 58 -1.52 -30.14 1.58
CA LEU A 58 -2.01 -28.78 1.36
C LEU A 58 -2.24 -28.03 2.68
N GLY A 59 -2.67 -28.73 3.74
CA GLY A 59 -2.79 -28.16 5.06
C GLY A 59 -1.45 -27.74 5.66
N ALA A 60 -0.41 -28.57 5.53
CA ALA A 60 0.94 -28.27 6.00
C ALA A 60 1.57 -27.12 5.20
N LEU A 61 1.46 -27.17 3.86
CA LEU A 61 1.86 -26.07 2.99
C LEU A 61 1.13 -24.77 3.36
N GLY A 62 -0.18 -24.87 3.60
CA GLY A 62 -1.01 -23.76 4.04
C GLY A 62 -0.54 -23.17 5.36
N ALA A 63 -0.15 -23.99 6.34
CA ALA A 63 0.38 -23.50 7.61
C ALA A 63 1.67 -22.69 7.42
N LEU A 64 2.58 -23.15 6.54
CA LEU A 64 3.80 -22.43 6.19
C LEU A 64 3.48 -21.10 5.50
N VAL A 65 2.61 -21.12 4.47
CA VAL A 65 2.19 -19.92 3.74
C VAL A 65 1.51 -18.91 4.68
N VAL A 66 0.62 -19.36 5.56
CA VAL A 66 -0.06 -18.51 6.54
C VAL A 66 0.94 -17.92 7.54
N GLY A 67 1.90 -18.71 8.02
CA GLY A 67 2.98 -18.21 8.88
C GLY A 67 3.79 -17.09 8.23
N LEU A 68 4.07 -17.21 6.93
CA LEU A 68 4.76 -16.19 6.15
C LEU A 68 3.88 -14.96 5.87
N LEU A 69 2.58 -15.14 5.63
CA LEU A 69 1.64 -14.06 5.34
C LEU A 69 1.23 -13.26 6.59
N TYR A 70 1.27 -13.86 7.77
CA TYR A 70 0.74 -13.27 8.98
C TYR A 70 1.43 -11.95 9.39
N PRO A 71 2.76 -11.79 9.34
CA PRO A 71 3.41 -10.51 9.56
C PRO A 71 2.89 -9.39 8.63
N PHE A 72 2.59 -9.71 7.37
CA PHE A 72 2.03 -8.75 6.41
C PHE A 72 0.58 -8.39 6.72
N VAL A 73 -0.21 -9.33 7.26
CA VAL A 73 -1.56 -9.06 7.77
C VAL A 73 -1.49 -8.07 8.94
N LEU A 74 -0.55 -8.27 9.87
CA LEU A 74 -0.33 -7.33 10.99
C LEU A 74 0.07 -5.94 10.49
N PHE A 75 0.95 -5.89 9.49
CA PHE A 75 1.33 -4.63 8.86
C PHE A 75 0.13 -3.97 8.15
N GLY A 76 -0.72 -4.75 7.48
CA GLY A 76 -1.98 -4.28 6.91
C GLY A 76 -2.95 -3.73 7.96
N PHE A 77 -3.03 -4.35 9.15
CA PHE A 77 -3.81 -3.82 10.27
C PHE A 77 -3.25 -2.50 10.79
N ALA A 78 -1.93 -2.36 10.88
CA ALA A 78 -1.30 -1.09 11.23
C ALA A 78 -1.70 -0.01 10.22
N ILE A 79 -1.37 -0.20 8.94
CA ILE A 79 -1.70 0.76 7.87
C ILE A 79 -3.18 1.15 7.93
N ARG A 80 -4.07 0.17 7.97
CA ARG A 80 -5.53 0.40 8.05
C ARG A 80 -5.91 1.23 9.27
N TYR A 81 -5.29 1.01 10.42
CA TYR A 81 -5.53 1.82 11.62
C TYR A 81 -5.09 3.28 11.42
N GLN A 82 -3.91 3.52 10.84
CA GLN A 82 -3.46 4.88 10.54
C GLN A 82 -4.34 5.55 9.48
N THR A 83 -4.65 4.85 8.38
CA THR A 83 -5.48 5.38 7.30
C THR A 83 -6.88 5.71 7.80
N ARG A 84 -7.53 4.86 8.62
CA ARG A 84 -8.84 5.17 9.21
C ARG A 84 -8.84 6.44 10.06
N ARG A 85 -7.75 6.71 10.77
CA ARG A 85 -7.62 7.93 11.59
C ARG A 85 -7.60 9.16 10.69
N ILE A 86 -6.87 9.07 9.57
CA ILE A 86 -6.74 10.16 8.58
C ILE A 86 -8.03 10.31 7.77
N ASP A 87 -8.64 9.20 7.34
CA ASP A 87 -9.88 9.16 6.56
C ASP A 87 -11.07 9.72 7.31
N ARG A 88 -11.17 9.54 8.63
CA ARG A 88 -12.25 10.19 9.41
C ARG A 88 -12.17 11.70 9.34
N THR A 89 -10.98 12.26 9.40
CA THR A 89 -10.75 13.70 9.25
C THR A 89 -11.01 14.14 7.81
N ALA A 90 -10.49 13.41 6.81
CA ALA A 90 -10.69 13.73 5.39
C ALA A 90 -12.16 13.57 4.93
N ALA A 91 -12.89 12.58 5.44
CA ALA A 91 -14.31 12.36 5.15
C ALA A 91 -15.18 13.50 5.68
N SER A 92 -14.82 14.09 6.83
CA SER A 92 -15.50 15.28 7.35
C SER A 92 -15.23 16.55 6.55
N LEU A 93 -14.07 16.62 5.88
CA LEU A 93 -13.63 17.75 5.06
C LEU A 93 -14.14 17.69 3.61
N GLY A 94 -14.36 16.47 3.08
CA GLY A 94 -14.69 16.26 1.67
C GLY A 94 -13.52 16.60 0.72
N VAL A 95 -13.71 16.42 -0.59
CA VAL A 95 -12.70 16.77 -1.61
C VAL A 95 -12.26 18.23 -1.45
N LEU A 96 -13.23 19.13 -1.27
CA LEU A 96 -12.98 20.56 -1.15
C LEU A 96 -12.15 20.88 0.10
N GLY A 97 -12.45 20.26 1.25
CA GLY A 97 -11.65 20.46 2.45
C GLY A 97 -10.25 19.87 2.35
N VAL A 98 -10.05 18.75 1.64
CA VAL A 98 -8.69 18.22 1.35
C VAL A 98 -7.90 19.19 0.49
N VAL A 99 -8.51 19.72 -0.57
CA VAL A 99 -7.86 20.73 -1.44
C VAL A 99 -7.53 21.99 -0.66
N VAL A 100 -8.49 22.55 0.08
CA VAL A 100 -8.27 23.78 0.88
C VAL A 100 -7.19 23.56 1.93
N LEU A 101 -7.22 22.45 2.67
CA LEU A 101 -6.19 22.13 3.65
C LEU A 101 -4.82 22.00 2.99
N SER A 102 -4.74 21.33 1.84
CA SER A 102 -3.49 21.20 1.08
C SER A 102 -2.97 22.56 0.63
N LEU A 103 -3.83 23.41 0.06
CA LEU A 103 -3.48 24.77 -0.35
C LEU A 103 -3.02 25.63 0.84
N VAL A 104 -3.64 25.49 2.01
CA VAL A 104 -3.24 26.20 3.22
C VAL A 104 -1.87 25.72 3.71
N VAL A 105 -1.66 24.41 3.81
CA VAL A 105 -0.40 23.83 4.30
C VAL A 105 0.75 24.14 3.35
N TRP A 106 0.58 23.85 2.07
CA TRP A 106 1.62 24.10 1.07
C TRP A 106 1.80 25.59 0.80
N GLY A 107 0.71 26.37 0.74
CA GLY A 107 0.80 27.82 0.58
C GLY A 107 1.50 28.50 1.75
N ALA A 108 1.26 28.05 2.99
CA ALA A 108 2.01 28.53 4.16
C ALA A 108 3.50 28.14 4.07
N LEU A 109 3.81 26.90 3.68
CA LEU A 109 5.19 26.47 3.46
C LEU A 109 5.88 27.28 2.36
N THR A 110 5.19 27.57 1.25
CA THR A 110 5.69 28.43 0.17
C THR A 110 5.92 29.86 0.66
N ALA A 111 5.01 30.41 1.48
CA ALA A 111 5.19 31.75 2.06
C ALA A 111 6.36 31.82 3.05
N VAL A 112 6.58 30.76 3.85
CA VAL A 112 7.76 30.63 4.71
C VAL A 112 9.02 30.52 3.86
N ALA A 113 8.97 29.70 2.80
CA ALA A 113 10.10 29.52 1.88
C ALA A 113 10.47 30.83 1.20
N TRP A 114 9.49 31.63 0.80
CA TRP A 114 9.71 32.95 0.19
C TRP A 114 10.46 33.92 1.10
N ARG A 115 10.33 33.78 2.43
CA ARG A 115 11.10 34.59 3.38
C ARG A 115 12.50 34.06 3.68
N ARG A 116 12.80 32.81 3.35
CA ARG A 116 13.98 32.08 3.85
C ARG A 116 14.91 31.56 2.76
N PHE A 117 14.40 31.37 1.54
CA PHE A 117 15.11 30.75 0.44
C PHE A 117 15.10 31.65 -0.81
N SER A 118 15.94 31.30 -1.78
CA SER A 118 15.94 31.91 -3.11
C SER A 118 14.66 31.57 -3.88
N ASP A 119 14.39 32.31 -4.97
CA ASP A 119 13.24 32.07 -5.85
C ASP A 119 13.14 30.60 -6.30
N ALA A 120 14.29 29.98 -6.56
CA ALA A 120 14.38 28.56 -6.90
C ALA A 120 13.85 27.64 -5.79
N GLY A 121 14.13 27.96 -4.52
CA GLY A 121 13.58 27.24 -3.37
C GLY A 121 12.07 27.43 -3.20
N VAL A 122 11.54 28.61 -3.56
CA VAL A 122 10.09 28.86 -3.55
C VAL A 122 9.40 28.02 -4.63
N ILE A 123 9.96 27.99 -5.84
CA ILE A 123 9.46 27.17 -6.95
C ILE A 123 9.51 25.68 -6.58
N ALA A 124 10.59 25.23 -5.93
CA ALA A 124 10.72 23.86 -5.45
C ALA A 124 9.56 23.44 -4.53
N VAL A 125 9.23 24.28 -3.54
CA VAL A 125 8.12 24.00 -2.60
C VAL A 125 6.76 24.09 -3.30
N ALA A 126 6.56 25.07 -4.18
CA ALA A 126 5.30 25.22 -4.91
C ALA A 126 5.04 24.05 -5.88
N ALA A 127 6.04 23.65 -6.67
CA ALA A 127 5.93 22.56 -7.62
C ALA A 127 5.70 21.21 -6.91
N SER A 128 6.50 20.93 -5.87
CA SER A 128 6.35 19.70 -5.08
C SER A 128 5.00 19.63 -4.36
N GLY A 129 4.55 20.73 -3.75
CA GLY A 129 3.24 20.82 -3.11
C GLY A 129 2.08 20.65 -4.10
N GLY A 130 2.20 21.19 -5.31
CA GLY A 130 1.23 20.98 -6.39
C GLY A 130 1.07 19.51 -6.76
N VAL A 131 2.19 18.82 -7.00
CA VAL A 131 2.19 17.38 -7.32
C VAL A 131 1.64 16.55 -6.17
N ALA A 132 2.05 16.84 -4.93
CA ALA A 132 1.50 16.19 -3.73
C ALA A 132 -0.02 16.34 -3.66
N THR A 133 -0.52 17.56 -3.89
CA THR A 133 -1.94 17.89 -3.82
C THR A 133 -2.74 17.13 -4.88
N VAL A 134 -2.29 17.15 -6.13
CA VAL A 134 -2.99 16.45 -7.23
C VAL A 134 -3.04 14.95 -6.95
N ALA A 135 -1.92 14.35 -6.56
CA ALA A 135 -1.85 12.93 -6.23
C ALA A 135 -2.76 12.58 -5.03
N ALA A 136 -2.76 13.39 -3.97
CA ALA A 136 -3.62 13.18 -2.80
C ALA A 136 -5.12 13.28 -3.14
N VAL A 137 -5.49 14.24 -3.99
CA VAL A 137 -6.88 14.38 -4.48
C VAL A 137 -7.29 13.16 -5.30
N LEU A 138 -6.44 12.70 -6.22
CA LEU A 138 -6.72 11.49 -7.00
C LEU A 138 -6.84 10.25 -6.12
N ALA A 139 -5.97 10.11 -5.11
CA ALA A 139 -6.04 9.04 -4.12
C ALA A 139 -7.38 9.07 -3.35
N TYR A 140 -7.80 10.25 -2.91
CA TYR A 140 -9.07 10.45 -2.19
C TYR A 140 -10.29 10.14 -3.06
N LEU A 141 -10.32 10.64 -4.30
CA LEU A 141 -11.43 10.40 -5.22
C LEU A 141 -11.58 8.91 -5.53
N THR A 142 -10.47 8.24 -5.82
CA THR A 142 -10.46 6.81 -6.15
C THR A 142 -10.73 5.90 -4.95
N SER A 143 -10.43 6.35 -3.73
CA SER A 143 -10.85 5.64 -2.51
C SER A 143 -12.34 5.84 -2.19
N ARG A 144 -12.92 7.00 -2.55
CA ARG A 144 -14.32 7.32 -2.23
C ARG A 144 -15.34 6.76 -3.23
N PHE A 145 -15.05 6.86 -4.52
CA PHE A 145 -15.97 6.44 -5.59
C PHE A 145 -15.73 4.99 -6.03
N GLY A 146 -14.65 4.37 -5.57
CA GLY A 146 -14.23 3.05 -5.97
C GLY A 146 -14.57 1.96 -4.96
N GLY A 147 -14.86 0.75 -5.44
CA GLY A 147 -14.85 -0.46 -4.60
C GLY A 147 -13.42 -0.87 -4.22
N ARG A 148 -13.29 -1.97 -3.46
CA ARG A 148 -11.99 -2.48 -2.99
C ARG A 148 -10.93 -2.59 -4.09
N PHE A 149 -11.33 -3.05 -5.27
CA PHE A 149 -10.43 -3.18 -6.42
C PHE A 149 -9.88 -1.84 -6.88
N THR A 150 -10.73 -0.82 -7.06
CA THR A 150 -10.34 0.53 -7.48
C THR A 150 -9.40 1.17 -6.45
N THR A 151 -9.65 0.96 -5.16
CA THR A 151 -8.78 1.47 -4.10
C THR A 151 -7.37 0.86 -4.19
N VAL A 152 -7.29 -0.47 -4.36
CA VAL A 152 -6.00 -1.17 -4.52
C VAL A 152 -5.29 -0.72 -5.79
N LEU A 153 -6.01 -0.64 -6.90
CA LEU A 153 -5.43 -0.36 -8.22
C LEU A 153 -4.98 1.08 -8.39
N PHE A 154 -5.68 2.05 -7.78
CA PHE A 154 -5.44 3.48 -8.01
C PHE A 154 -5.17 4.28 -6.74
N ALA A 155 -5.98 4.12 -5.69
CA ALA A 155 -5.87 4.98 -4.51
C ALA A 155 -4.53 4.83 -3.79
N TYR A 156 -4.07 3.59 -3.55
CA TYR A 156 -2.77 3.39 -2.91
C TYR A 156 -1.58 3.85 -3.79
N PRO A 157 -1.52 3.55 -5.11
CA PRO A 157 -0.54 4.15 -6.00
C PRO A 157 -0.48 5.67 -5.93
N PHE A 158 -1.62 6.36 -6.05
CA PHE A 158 -1.66 7.82 -5.95
C PHE A 158 -1.26 8.32 -4.56
N GLY A 159 -1.63 7.59 -3.49
CA GLY A 159 -1.18 7.88 -2.14
C GLY A 159 0.34 7.80 -2.01
N MET A 160 0.96 6.77 -2.57
CA MET A 160 2.43 6.65 -2.60
C MET A 160 3.07 7.72 -3.46
N THR A 161 2.47 8.09 -4.59
CA THR A 161 2.92 9.21 -5.41
C THR A 161 2.90 10.52 -4.61
N ALA A 162 1.84 10.78 -3.84
CA ALA A 162 1.74 11.97 -3.00
C ALA A 162 2.84 12.04 -1.92
N ILE A 163 3.42 10.90 -1.53
CA ILE A 163 4.49 10.82 -0.53
C ILE A 163 5.88 10.89 -1.18
N PHE A 164 6.12 10.15 -2.27
CA PHE A 164 7.46 9.99 -2.85
C PHE A 164 7.84 11.03 -3.90
N LEU A 165 6.88 11.54 -4.68
CA LEU A 165 7.20 12.49 -5.75
C LEU A 165 7.60 13.89 -5.26
N PRO A 166 7.04 14.46 -4.17
CA PRO A 166 7.33 15.84 -3.80
C PRO A 166 8.82 16.15 -3.58
N PRO A 167 9.60 15.32 -2.86
CA PRO A 167 11.05 15.54 -2.72
C PRO A 167 11.80 15.54 -4.06
N VAL A 168 11.41 14.66 -4.99
CA VAL A 168 12.04 14.51 -6.31
C VAL A 168 11.74 15.71 -7.19
N VAL A 169 10.49 16.19 -7.17
CA VAL A 169 10.09 17.38 -7.91
C VAL A 169 10.76 18.63 -7.33
N ALA A 170 10.88 18.72 -6.00
CA ALA A 170 11.60 19.81 -5.35
C ALA A 170 13.09 19.84 -5.74
N ALA A 171 13.72 18.67 -5.87
CA ALA A 171 15.12 18.53 -6.28
C ALA A 171 15.39 19.08 -7.69
N LEU A 172 14.40 19.11 -8.59
CA LEU A 172 14.57 19.72 -9.92
C LEU A 172 14.83 21.23 -9.87
N TYR A 173 14.42 21.88 -8.80
CA TYR A 173 14.50 23.34 -8.65
C TYR A 173 15.44 23.76 -7.51
N SER A 174 15.93 22.83 -6.69
CA SER A 174 16.77 23.12 -5.52
C SER A 174 18.09 22.37 -5.58
N PRO A 175 19.22 23.07 -5.73
CA PRO A 175 20.55 22.46 -5.75
C PRO A 175 20.85 21.60 -4.52
N ALA A 176 20.49 22.11 -3.33
CA ALA A 176 20.69 21.41 -2.07
C ALA A 176 19.93 20.06 -2.01
N LEU A 177 18.76 19.98 -2.64
CA LEU A 177 18.02 18.73 -2.73
C LEU A 177 18.53 17.85 -3.87
N SER A 178 18.92 18.42 -5.02
CA SER A 178 19.47 17.63 -6.14
C SER A 178 20.75 16.90 -5.76
N GLU A 179 21.63 17.53 -4.99
CA GLU A 179 22.91 16.94 -4.55
C GLU A 179 22.72 15.68 -3.69
N VAL A 180 21.55 15.53 -3.06
CA VAL A 180 21.22 14.35 -2.25
C VAL A 180 20.28 13.41 -3.01
N VAL A 181 19.22 13.93 -3.62
CA VAL A 181 18.15 13.11 -4.19
C VAL A 181 18.58 12.42 -5.48
N PHE A 182 19.27 13.10 -6.41
CA PHE A 182 19.61 12.51 -7.70
C PHE A 182 20.65 11.40 -7.62
N PRO A 183 21.78 11.56 -6.89
CA PRO A 183 22.75 10.47 -6.76
C PRO A 183 22.16 9.21 -6.10
N ASN A 184 21.32 9.39 -5.07
CA ASN A 184 20.62 8.26 -4.43
C ASN A 184 19.58 7.63 -5.38
N SER A 185 18.90 8.45 -6.19
CA SER A 185 17.96 7.96 -7.20
C SER A 185 18.65 7.17 -8.31
N GLU A 186 19.81 7.64 -8.77
CA GLU A 186 20.64 6.95 -9.76
C GLU A 186 21.14 5.61 -9.22
N SER A 187 21.59 5.57 -7.96
CA SER A 187 21.98 4.31 -7.30
C SER A 187 20.83 3.29 -7.27
N ILE A 188 19.61 3.75 -6.95
CA ILE A 188 18.41 2.91 -6.99
C ILE A 188 18.09 2.46 -8.43
N ALA A 189 18.23 3.36 -9.41
CA ALA A 189 17.98 3.06 -10.81
C ALA A 189 18.92 1.96 -11.32
N VAL A 190 20.22 2.10 -11.05
CA VAL A 190 21.25 1.11 -11.40
C VAL A 190 20.93 -0.22 -10.74
N TRP A 191 20.63 -0.24 -9.44
CA TRP A 191 20.25 -1.46 -8.74
C TRP A 191 18.99 -2.12 -9.35
N LEU A 192 17.99 -1.32 -9.71
CA LEU A 192 16.76 -1.83 -10.31
C LEU A 192 17.02 -2.44 -11.68
N LEU A 193 17.86 -1.80 -12.49
CA LEU A 193 18.28 -2.30 -13.82
C LEU A 193 19.11 -3.58 -13.68
N ASP A 194 20.01 -3.66 -12.70
CA ASP A 194 20.92 -4.80 -12.53
C ASP A 194 20.26 -6.05 -11.91
N TYR A 195 19.24 -5.88 -11.07
CA TYR A 195 18.66 -7.01 -10.31
C TYR A 195 17.19 -7.30 -10.61
N VAL A 196 16.39 -6.28 -10.94
CA VAL A 196 14.94 -6.42 -11.02
C VAL A 196 14.46 -6.41 -12.48
N LEU A 197 15.02 -5.55 -13.32
CA LEU A 197 14.60 -5.34 -14.71
C LEU A 197 15.42 -6.13 -15.74
N THR A 198 16.26 -7.07 -15.29
CA THR A 198 17.01 -7.98 -16.16
C THR A 198 16.10 -8.97 -16.91
N TYR A 199 14.85 -9.12 -16.48
CA TYR A 199 13.90 -9.99 -17.14
C TYR A 199 13.52 -9.43 -18.53
N ARG A 200 13.72 -10.24 -19.59
CA ARG A 200 13.42 -9.90 -20.99
C ARG A 200 14.15 -8.64 -21.51
N ASN A 201 15.36 -8.39 -21.03
CA ASN A 201 16.23 -7.30 -21.50
C ASN A 201 15.59 -5.90 -21.39
N VAL A 202 14.72 -5.71 -20.39
CA VAL A 202 14.10 -4.39 -20.13
C VAL A 202 15.17 -3.40 -19.71
N ASP A 203 16.20 -3.86 -19.00
CA ASP A 203 17.39 -3.11 -18.62
C ASP A 203 18.17 -2.59 -19.84
N GLU A 204 18.49 -3.44 -20.82
CA GLU A 204 19.17 -3.05 -22.06
C GLU A 204 18.34 -2.03 -22.86
N TYR A 205 17.03 -2.25 -22.94
CA TYR A 205 16.12 -1.33 -23.61
C TYR A 205 16.10 0.05 -22.94
N LEU A 206 16.03 0.10 -21.61
CA LEU A 206 16.00 1.35 -20.87
C LEU A 206 17.34 2.09 -20.99
N ARG A 207 18.47 1.39 -20.81
CA ARG A 207 19.82 1.97 -20.92
C ARG A 207 20.15 2.50 -22.32
N SER A 208 19.62 1.86 -23.37
CA SER A 208 19.90 2.26 -24.75
C SER A 208 19.02 3.40 -25.26
N ARG A 209 17.90 3.71 -24.59
CA ARG A 209 16.91 4.68 -25.09
C ARG A 209 16.62 5.84 -24.15
N TYR A 210 17.01 5.77 -22.89
CA TYR A 210 16.67 6.78 -21.91
C TYR A 210 17.87 7.14 -21.03
N ASP A 211 18.13 8.43 -20.92
CA ASP A 211 19.03 9.00 -19.93
C ASP A 211 18.24 9.45 -18.70
N LEU A 212 18.77 9.15 -17.51
CA LEU A 212 18.12 9.50 -16.25
C LEU A 212 18.47 10.95 -15.87
N GLU A 213 17.78 11.90 -16.52
CA GLU A 213 17.97 13.32 -16.29
C GLU A 213 16.64 14.07 -16.08
N GLY A 214 16.67 15.08 -15.22
CA GLY A 214 15.53 15.98 -14.98
C GLY A 214 14.22 15.24 -14.69
N LEU A 215 13.22 15.42 -15.56
CA LEU A 215 11.90 14.81 -15.39
C LEU A 215 11.91 13.27 -15.44
N ALA A 216 12.95 12.64 -15.98
CA ALA A 216 13.09 11.18 -15.96
C ALA A 216 13.14 10.64 -14.52
N TYR A 217 13.75 11.38 -13.57
CA TYR A 217 13.72 11.04 -12.14
C TYR A 217 12.29 10.99 -11.59
N VAL A 218 11.44 11.94 -11.99
CA VAL A 218 10.03 11.98 -11.58
C VAL A 218 9.27 10.78 -12.16
N GLY A 219 9.49 10.47 -13.44
CA GLY A 219 8.89 9.30 -14.10
C GLY A 219 9.29 7.98 -13.45
N MET A 220 10.58 7.83 -13.11
CA MET A 220 11.09 6.66 -12.40
C MET A 220 10.43 6.50 -11.02
N TRP A 221 10.42 7.55 -10.20
CA TRP A 221 9.82 7.50 -8.87
C TRP A 221 8.31 7.30 -8.91
N PHE A 222 7.63 7.81 -9.94
CA PHE A 222 6.23 7.50 -10.19
C PHE A 222 6.05 6.00 -10.51
N GLY A 223 6.90 5.47 -11.40
CA GLY A 223 6.94 4.05 -11.74
C GLY A 223 7.24 3.13 -10.54
N ILE A 224 7.98 3.60 -9.55
CA ILE A 224 8.24 2.89 -8.27
C ILE A 224 7.05 3.04 -7.31
N ALA A 225 6.44 4.23 -7.21
CA ALA A 225 5.32 4.49 -6.31
C ALA A 225 4.11 3.59 -6.61
N VAL A 226 3.86 3.27 -7.88
CA VAL A 226 2.75 2.40 -8.31
C VAL A 226 2.82 0.99 -7.71
N PRO A 227 3.88 0.18 -7.95
CA PRO A 227 3.99 -1.15 -7.36
C PRO A 227 4.08 -1.11 -5.83
N VAL A 228 4.72 -0.10 -5.23
CA VAL A 228 4.70 0.07 -3.77
C VAL A 228 3.27 0.28 -3.26
N GLY A 229 2.48 1.10 -3.96
CA GLY A 229 1.07 1.30 -3.67
C GLY A 229 0.28 -0.01 -3.75
N TRP A 230 0.52 -0.84 -4.75
CA TRP A 230 -0.12 -2.17 -4.85
C TRP A 230 0.28 -3.11 -3.71
N VAL A 231 1.54 -3.11 -3.30
CA VAL A 231 2.00 -3.90 -2.14
C VAL A 231 1.27 -3.48 -0.87
N VAL A 232 1.15 -2.17 -0.62
CA VAL A 232 0.39 -1.64 0.52
C VAL A 232 -1.09 -1.99 0.42
N GLY A 233 -1.70 -1.83 -0.76
CA GLY A 233 -3.09 -2.21 -0.99
C GLY A 233 -3.36 -3.70 -0.81
N PHE A 234 -2.40 -4.55 -1.18
CA PHE A 234 -2.43 -5.98 -0.96
C PHE A 234 -2.43 -6.32 0.54
N PHE A 235 -1.55 -5.70 1.33
CA PHE A 235 -1.49 -5.90 2.78
C PHE A 235 -2.79 -5.50 3.48
N VAL A 236 -3.36 -4.35 3.11
CA VAL A 236 -4.64 -3.92 3.66
C VAL A 236 -5.78 -4.85 3.23
N SER A 237 -5.74 -5.37 2.00
CA SER A 237 -6.71 -6.35 1.52
C SER A 237 -6.63 -7.68 2.27
N LEU A 238 -5.42 -8.16 2.59
CA LEU A 238 -5.21 -9.31 3.46
C LEU A 238 -5.79 -9.08 4.85
N ALA A 239 -5.51 -7.92 5.47
CA ALA A 239 -6.10 -7.55 6.75
C ALA A 239 -7.64 -7.57 6.73
N ASN A 240 -8.25 -7.04 5.66
CA ASN A 240 -9.70 -7.04 5.47
C ASN A 240 -10.29 -8.44 5.22
N LEU A 241 -9.53 -9.36 4.63
CA LEU A 241 -9.94 -10.75 4.46
C LEU A 241 -10.04 -11.48 5.81
N VAL A 242 -9.08 -11.22 6.69
CA VAL A 242 -9.01 -11.83 8.03
C VAL A 242 -10.05 -11.22 8.97
N ARG A 243 -10.15 -9.89 8.99
CA ARG A 243 -11.16 -9.18 9.78
C ARG A 243 -11.86 -8.15 8.90
N PRO A 244 -13.02 -8.50 8.32
CA PRO A 244 -13.83 -7.57 7.57
C PRO A 244 -14.17 -6.36 8.46
N GLU A 245 -14.19 -5.18 7.88
CA GLU A 245 -14.89 -4.07 8.54
C GLU A 245 -16.38 -4.46 8.61
N SER A 246 -17.01 -4.27 9.78
CA SER A 246 -18.45 -4.08 9.81
C SER A 246 -18.72 -2.73 9.13
N GLU A 247 -19.57 -2.71 8.09
CA GLU A 247 -20.16 -1.48 7.57
C GLU A 247 -20.86 -0.68 8.68
#